data_AF-A0A1F7WE18-F1
#
_entry.id   AF-A0A1F7WE18-F1
#
_cell.length_a   1.000
_cell.length_b   1.000
_cell.length_c   1.000
_cell.angle_alpha   90.00
_cell.angle_beta   90.00
_cell.angle_gamma   90.00
#
_symmetry.space_group_name_H-M   'P 1'
#
loop_
_entity.id
_entity.type
_entity.pdbx_description
1 polymer ?
#
loop_
_entity_poly.entity_id
_entity_poly.type
_entity_poly.pdbx_seq_one_letter_code
_entity_poly.pdbx_strand_id
1 'polypeptide(L)'
;MRFKIMDEERERKPNFTLESGRETIEQKKERLKTLLQGSLEVWNDRERSLFEGSLTFVQLRKDGIEQTVPNLIVVSVEEGDVELCVIEEDGEAGSSAYMTWDSIVDARKE
;
A
#
# COMPACT_ATOMS: atom_id res chain seq x y z
N MET A 1 0.67 41.82 50.74
CA MET A 1 -0.22 41.68 49.57
C MET A 1 0.65 41.24 48.40
N ARG A 2 0.56 39.98 47.94
CA ARG A 2 -0.07 39.53 46.66
C ARG A 2 0.26 40.50 45.51
N PHE A 3 0.92 40.09 44.42
CA PHE A 3 0.42 39.09 43.45
C PHE A 3 1.52 38.13 42.93
N LYS A 4 1.14 36.86 42.80
CA LYS A 4 1.87 35.81 42.06
C LYS A 4 1.58 36.01 40.57
N ILE A 5 2.62 36.11 39.75
CA ILE A 5 2.50 35.89 38.31
C ILE A 5 2.75 34.39 38.13
N MET A 6 1.68 33.65 37.88
CA MET A 6 1.76 32.31 37.33
C MET A 6 1.89 32.47 35.82
N ASP A 7 3.10 32.41 35.30
CA ASP A 7 3.31 32.20 33.87
C ASP A 7 3.14 30.70 33.60
N GLU A 8 1.91 30.41 33.20
CA GLU A 8 1.50 29.42 32.21
C GLU A 8 2.58 28.44 31.77
N GLU A 9 2.25 27.18 32.06
CA GLU A 9 2.64 25.99 31.32
C GLU A 9 3.30 26.35 29.97
N ARG A 10 4.63 26.30 29.95
CA ARG A 10 5.35 26.06 28.70
C ARG A 10 4.91 24.69 28.22
N GLU A 11 3.79 24.68 27.51
CA GLU A 11 3.40 23.65 26.57
C GLU A 11 4.68 23.28 25.84
N ARG A 12 5.17 22.09 26.14
CA ARG A 12 6.15 21.41 25.30
C ARG A 12 5.49 21.35 23.94
N LYS A 13 5.81 22.31 23.07
CA LYS A 13 5.60 22.17 21.63
C LYS A 13 6.15 20.78 21.30
N PRO A 14 5.36 19.82 20.82
CA PRO A 14 5.94 18.60 20.31
C PRO A 14 6.93 19.05 19.24
N ASN A 15 8.19 18.66 19.42
CA ASN A 15 9.24 18.85 18.45
C ASN A 15 8.70 18.27 17.13
N PHE A 16 8.28 19.15 16.22
CA PHE A 16 8.17 18.84 14.80
C PHE A 16 9.60 18.74 14.26
N THR A 17 10.32 17.70 14.69
CA THR A 17 11.46 17.21 13.95
C THR A 17 10.88 16.42 12.79
N LEU A 18 10.94 17.02 11.61
CA LEU A 18 10.82 16.33 10.33
C LEU A 18 11.90 15.23 10.25
N GLU A 19 11.63 14.08 10.86
CA GLU A 19 12.19 12.81 10.37
C GLU A 19 11.48 12.57 9.03
N SER A 20 12.23 12.73 7.94
CA SER A 20 11.92 12.34 6.57
C SER A 20 10.77 11.31 6.48
N GLY A 21 9.56 11.79 6.19
CA GLY A 21 8.29 11.08 6.27
C GLY A 21 8.16 9.91 5.29
N ARG A 22 8.80 8.78 5.62
CA ARG A 22 8.45 7.48 5.07
C ARG A 22 7.26 6.92 5.83
N GLU A 23 6.21 6.60 5.10
CA GLU A 23 5.05 5.84 5.60
C GLU A 23 5.52 4.56 6.29
N THR A 24 4.97 4.22 7.46
CA THR A 24 5.24 2.92 8.11
C THR A 24 4.57 1.79 7.33
N ILE A 25 5.00 0.55 7.54
CA ILE A 25 4.37 -0.62 6.87
C ILE A 25 2.87 -0.70 7.20
N GLU A 26 2.49 -0.40 8.43
CA GLU A 26 1.11 -0.42 8.92
C GLU A 26 0.25 0.65 8.25
N GLN A 27 0.80 1.87 8.11
CA GLN A 27 0.13 2.94 7.37
C GLN A 27 -0.05 2.58 5.90
N LYS A 28 0.96 1.97 5.27
CA LYS A 28 0.89 1.48 3.90
C LYS A 28 -0.17 0.39 3.74
N LYS A 29 -0.20 -0.57 4.65
CA LYS A 29 -1.23 -1.62 4.72
C LYS A 29 -2.61 -1.01 4.82
N GLU A 30 -2.81 -0.03 5.70
CA GLU A 30 -4.08 0.66 5.88
C GLU A 30 -4.51 1.42 4.62
N ARG A 31 -3.59 2.18 4.01
CA ARG A 31 -3.83 2.95 2.79
C ARG A 31 -4.20 2.06 1.61
N LEU A 32 -3.51 0.94 1.42
CA LEU A 32 -3.72 0.03 0.30
C LEU A 32 -4.86 -0.97 0.56
N LYS A 33 -5.31 -1.12 1.81
CA LYS A 33 -6.28 -2.13 2.24
C LYS A 33 -7.50 -2.22 1.31
N THR A 34 -8.16 -1.10 1.06
CA THR A 34 -9.39 -1.09 0.25
C THR A 34 -9.15 -1.49 -1.20
N LEU A 35 -8.01 -1.08 -1.78
CA LEU A 35 -7.65 -1.45 -3.16
C LEU A 35 -7.36 -2.94 -3.26
N LEU A 36 -6.53 -3.46 -2.36
CA LEU A 36 -6.15 -4.88 -2.35
C LEU A 36 -7.36 -5.78 -2.07
N GLN A 37 -8.23 -5.37 -1.13
CA GLN A 37 -9.47 -6.08 -0.85
C GLN A 37 -10.41 -6.12 -2.08
N GLY A 38 -10.61 -4.98 -2.75
CA GLY A 38 -11.46 -4.94 -3.94
C GLY A 38 -10.91 -5.77 -5.11
N SER A 39 -9.59 -5.83 -5.27
CA SER A 39 -8.93 -6.71 -6.25
C SER A 39 -9.10 -8.19 -5.88
N LEU A 40 -8.90 -8.53 -4.60
CA LEU A 40 -9.07 -9.88 -4.08
C LEU A 40 -10.53 -10.38 -4.16
N GLU A 41 -11.50 -9.50 -3.96
CA GLU A 41 -12.92 -9.81 -4.15
C GLU A 41 -13.23 -10.21 -5.60
N VAL A 42 -12.64 -9.53 -6.58
CA VAL A 42 -12.77 -9.88 -7.99
C VAL A 42 -12.13 -11.24 -8.27
N TRP A 43 -10.93 -11.51 -7.74
CA TRP A 43 -10.26 -12.80 -7.90
C TRP A 43 -11.12 -13.99 -7.40
N ASN A 44 -11.86 -13.80 -6.31
CA ASN A 44 -12.71 -14.84 -5.73
C ASN A 44 -14.08 -14.98 -6.44
N ASP A 45 -14.44 -14.06 -7.31
CA ASP A 45 -15.69 -14.08 -8.07
C ASP A 45 -15.46 -14.53 -9.51
N ARG A 46 -15.82 -15.79 -9.79
CA ARG A 46 -15.63 -16.41 -11.11
C ARG A 46 -16.54 -15.85 -12.20
N GLU A 47 -17.55 -15.06 -11.85
CA GLU A 47 -18.45 -14.46 -12.84
C GLU A 47 -17.95 -13.08 -13.32
N ARG A 48 -16.95 -12.51 -12.64
CA ARG A 48 -16.42 -11.18 -12.94
C ARG A 48 -15.16 -11.26 -13.80
N SER A 49 -14.96 -10.23 -14.61
CA SER A 49 -13.72 -10.08 -15.36
C SER A 49 -12.58 -9.68 -14.42
N LEU A 50 -11.42 -10.34 -14.53
CA LEU A 50 -10.24 -10.00 -13.72
C LEU A 50 -9.81 -8.54 -13.91
N PHE A 51 -10.05 -7.96 -15.10
CA PHE A 51 -9.75 -6.56 -15.37
C PHE A 51 -10.50 -5.57 -14.46
N GLU A 52 -11.65 -5.94 -13.90
CA GLU A 52 -12.38 -5.09 -12.94
C GLU A 52 -11.62 -4.90 -11.61
N GLY A 53 -10.78 -5.88 -11.28
CA GLY A 53 -9.91 -5.91 -10.11
C GLY A 53 -8.45 -5.58 -10.43
N SER A 54 -8.13 -5.26 -11.69
CA SER A 54 -6.76 -4.96 -12.13
C SER A 54 -6.19 -3.76 -11.39
N LEU A 55 -4.95 -3.92 -10.94
CA LEU A 55 -4.16 -2.90 -10.31
C LEU A 55 -2.84 -2.73 -11.04
N THR A 56 -2.37 -1.50 -11.06
CA THR A 56 -0.99 -1.16 -11.38
C THR A 56 -0.22 -0.95 -10.08
N PHE A 57 0.86 -1.71 -9.89
CA PHE A 57 1.76 -1.58 -8.76
C PHE A 57 3.01 -0.78 -9.13
N VAL A 58 3.50 0.02 -8.19
CA VAL A 58 4.84 0.59 -8.21
C VAL A 58 5.66 -0.16 -7.17
N GLN A 59 6.72 -0.83 -7.62
CA GLN A 59 7.61 -1.59 -6.75
C GLN A 59 9.01 -0.99 -6.73
N LEU A 60 9.67 -1.02 -5.57
CA LEU A 60 11.07 -0.68 -5.41
C LEU A 60 11.92 -1.94 -5.59
N ARG A 61 12.72 -1.97 -6.65
CA ARG A 61 13.63 -3.09 -6.93
C ARG A 61 14.87 -3.04 -6.03
N LYS A 62 15.61 -4.15 -5.97
CA LYS A 62 16.84 -4.29 -5.16
C LYS A 62 17.96 -3.31 -5.54
N ASP A 63 17.96 -2.84 -6.78
CA ASP A 63 18.89 -1.80 -7.27
C ASP A 63 18.45 -0.38 -6.88
N GLY A 64 17.31 -0.23 -6.18
CA GLY A 64 16.75 1.05 -5.75
C GLY A 64 15.93 1.76 -6.83
N ILE A 65 15.66 1.11 -7.97
CA ILE A 65 14.88 1.69 -9.04
C ILE A 65 13.41 1.32 -8.87
N GLU A 66 12.53 2.32 -8.98
CA GLU A 66 11.09 2.08 -9.02
C GLU A 66 10.68 1.49 -10.38
N GLN A 67 9.87 0.45 -10.34
CA GLN A 67 9.30 -0.20 -11.51
C GLN A 67 7.78 -0.20 -11.39
N THR A 68 7.11 0.23 -12.45
CA THR A 68 5.65 0.13 -12.58
C THR A 68 5.30 -1.18 -13.27
N VAL A 69 4.38 -1.94 -12.68
CA VAL A 69 3.89 -3.22 -13.19
C VAL A 69 2.36 -3.15 -13.29
N PRO A 70 1.80 -3.01 -14.51
CA PRO A 70 0.36 -2.97 -14.75
C PRO A 70 -0.25 -4.38 -14.79
N ASN A 71 -1.58 -4.44 -14.92
CA ASN A 71 -2.34 -5.68 -15.15
C ASN A 71 -2.10 -6.77 -14.10
N LEU A 72 -2.14 -6.39 -12.81
CA LEU A 72 -2.00 -7.34 -11.72
C LEU A 72 -3.32 -7.52 -10.97
N ILE A 73 -3.66 -8.77 -10.67
CA ILE A 73 -4.77 -9.13 -9.77
C ILE A 73 -4.21 -9.64 -8.44
N VAL A 74 -4.81 -9.22 -7.33
CA VAL A 74 -4.46 -9.71 -5.99
C VAL A 74 -5.09 -11.08 -5.76
N VAL A 75 -4.24 -12.06 -5.46
CA VAL A 75 -4.62 -13.45 -5.21
C VAL A 75 -4.73 -13.74 -3.72
N SER A 76 -3.83 -13.18 -2.92
CA SER A 76 -3.81 -13.30 -1.47
C SER A 76 -3.09 -12.11 -0.83
N VAL A 77 -3.44 -11.81 0.43
CA VAL A 77 -2.80 -10.75 1.24
C VAL A 77 -2.44 -11.34 2.59
N GLU A 78 -1.15 -11.52 2.83
CA GLU A 78 -0.58 -12.11 4.03
C GLU A 78 0.07 -11.02 4.92
N GLU A 79 0.47 -11.39 6.14
CA GLU A 79 1.14 -10.45 7.05
C GLU A 79 2.46 -9.92 6.46
N GLY A 80 3.20 -10.77 5.73
CA GLY A 80 4.51 -10.45 5.17
C GLY A 80 4.52 -9.97 3.73
N ASP A 81 3.57 -10.40 2.92
CA ASP A 81 3.57 -10.16 1.47
C ASP A 81 2.16 -10.12 0.87
N VAL A 82 2.12 -9.74 -0.40
CA VAL A 82 0.93 -9.75 -1.25
C VAL A 82 1.23 -10.63 -2.45
N GLU A 83 0.39 -11.63 -2.70
CA GLU A 83 0.48 -12.47 -3.88
C GLU A 83 -0.30 -11.84 -5.04
N LEU A 84 0.33 -11.79 -6.20
CA LEU A 84 -0.18 -11.13 -7.38
C LEU A 84 -0.06 -12.04 -8.59
N CYS A 85 -1.08 -12.07 -9.44
CA CYS A 85 -1.04 -12.69 -10.75
C CYS A 85 -1.04 -11.63 -11.84
N VAL A 86 -0.29 -11.87 -12.92
CA VAL A 86 -0.47 -11.12 -14.17
C VAL A 86 -1.79 -11.51 -14.79
N ILE A 87 -2.55 -10.52 -15.28
CA ILE A 87 -3.70 -10.72 -16.15
C ILE A 87 -3.19 -10.69 -17.58
N GLU A 88 -3.33 -11.80 -18.28
CA GLU A 88 -2.90 -11.95 -19.67
C GLU A 88 -3.89 -11.26 -20.63
N GLU A 89 -3.53 -11.14 -21.91
CA GLU A 89 -4.35 -10.44 -22.90
C GLU A 89 -5.74 -11.05 -23.13
N ASP A 90 -5.89 -12.35 -22.85
CA ASP A 90 -7.16 -13.07 -22.92
C ASP A 90 -8.05 -12.87 -21.66
N GLY A 91 -7.55 -12.14 -20.66
CA GLY A 91 -8.23 -11.86 -19.40
C GLY A 91 -8.09 -12.97 -18.35
N GLU A 92 -7.27 -13.99 -18.63
CA GLU A 92 -6.98 -15.07 -17.69
C GLU A 92 -5.79 -14.71 -16.79
N ALA A 93 -5.70 -15.37 -15.64
CA ALA A 93 -4.55 -15.24 -14.76
C ALA A 93 -3.37 -16.07 -15.26
N GLY A 94 -2.25 -15.41 -15.48
CA GLY A 94 -1.00 -16.01 -15.92
C GLY A 94 -0.06 -16.31 -14.75
N SER A 95 1.15 -15.77 -14.82
CA SER A 95 2.20 -16.02 -13.82
C SER A 95 1.92 -15.30 -12.49
N SER A 96 2.19 -15.98 -11.37
CA SER A 96 2.08 -15.40 -10.02
C SER A 96 3.43 -15.09 -9.38
N ALA A 97 3.44 -14.08 -8.50
CA ALA A 97 4.61 -13.71 -7.70
C ALA A 97 4.18 -13.06 -6.37
N TYR A 98 5.06 -13.18 -5.36
CA TYR A 98 4.91 -12.50 -4.08
C TYR A 98 5.67 -11.18 -4.09
N MET A 99 5.03 -10.12 -3.57
CA MET A 99 5.64 -8.82 -3.37
C MET A 99 5.60 -8.45 -1.88
N THR A 100 6.75 -8.15 -1.30
CA THR A 100 6.83 -7.77 0.11
C THR A 100 6.33 -6.35 0.33
N TRP A 101 5.76 -6.08 1.51
CA TRP A 101 5.28 -4.74 1.87
C TRP A 101 6.36 -3.65 1.78
N ASP A 102 7.62 -3.99 2.03
CA ASP A 102 8.75 -3.07 1.87
C ASP A 102 8.99 -2.69 0.41
N SER A 103 8.78 -3.63 -0.52
CA SER A 103 8.97 -3.39 -1.94
C SER A 103 7.80 -2.66 -2.60
N ILE A 104 6.58 -2.76 -2.07
CA ILE A 104 5.44 -2.01 -2.59
C ILE A 104 5.60 -0.52 -2.25
N VAL A 105 5.72 0.33 -3.25
CA VAL A 105 5.70 1.79 -3.09
C VAL A 105 4.26 2.28 -3.14
N ASP A 106 3.52 1.88 -4.16
CA ASP A 106 2.14 2.29 -4.37
C ASP A 106 1.35 1.26 -5.19
N ALA A 107 0.02 1.36 -5.15
CA ALA A 107 -0.87 0.63 -6.05
C ALA A 107 -2.08 1.50 -6.40
N ARG A 108 -2.54 1.40 -7.65
CA ARG A 108 -3.69 2.17 -8.13
C ARG A 108 -4.51 1.36 -9.14
N LYS A 109 -5.79 1.69 -9.26
CA LYS A 109 -6.60 1.21 -10.39
C LYS A 109 -6.11 1.85 -11.68
N GLU A 110 -6.20 1.08 -12.75
CA GLU A 110 -6.04 1.58 -14.13
C GLU A 110 -7.28 2.36 -14.60
#